data_AF-A0A1X3J1Z3-F1
#
_entry.id   AF-A0A1X3J1Z3-F1
#
_cell.length_a   1.000
_cell.length_b   1.000
_cell.length_c   1.000
_cell.angle_alpha   90.00
_cell.angle_beta   90.00
_cell.angle_gamma   90.00
#
_symmetry.space_group_name_H-M   'P 1'
#
loop_
_entity.id
_entity.type
_entity.pdbx_description
1 polymer ?
#
loop_
_entity_poly.entity_id
_entity_poly.type
_entity_poly.pdbx_seq_one_letter_code
_entity_poly.pdbx_strand_id
1 'polypeptide(L)' 'MGKGWDASFQFGRRERLRQEVLHREAGGPPPKPMDYTGHDGTHGSYYMKGWQSVDMPEIIHHCQRYREKHHV' A
#
# COMPACT_ATOMS: atom_id res chain seq x y z
N MET A 1 -17.09 -13.68 11.59
CA MET A 1 -17.09 -12.20 11.67
C MET A 1 -15.64 -11.74 11.66
N GLY A 2 -15.08 -11.31 10.51
CA GLY A 2 -13.64 -10.97 10.41
C GLY A 2 -13.15 -10.55 9.01
N LYS A 3 -13.87 -10.94 7.94
CA LYS A 3 -13.44 -10.71 6.54
C LYS A 3 -13.25 -9.22 6.16
N GLY A 4 -13.96 -8.30 6.80
CA GLY A 4 -13.91 -6.87 6.46
C GLY A 4 -12.65 -6.15 6.94
N TRP A 5 -12.11 -6.55 8.10
CA TRP A 5 -10.95 -5.89 8.70
C TRP A 5 -9.63 -6.36 8.07
N ASP A 6 -9.53 -7.66 7.78
CA ASP A 6 -8.41 -8.21 7.00
C ASP A 6 -8.37 -7.59 5.61
N ALA A 7 -9.52 -7.38 4.98
CA ALA A 7 -9.61 -6.70 3.69
C ALA A 7 -9.10 -5.25 3.77
N SER A 8 -9.49 -4.49 4.81
CA SER A 8 -8.96 -3.13 5.03
C SER A 8 -7.45 -3.12 5.24
N PHE A 9 -6.92 -4.06 6.03
CA PHE A 9 -5.48 -4.20 6.25
C PHE A 9 -4.72 -4.52 4.95
N GLN A 10 -5.19 -5.51 4.18
CA GLN A 10 -4.59 -5.88 2.90
C GLN A 10 -4.70 -4.75 1.88
N PHE A 11 -5.79 -3.97 1.92
CA PHE A 11 -5.94 -2.79 1.08
C PHE A 11 -4.87 -1.74 1.38
N GLY A 12 -4.63 -1.42 2.66
CA GLY A 12 -3.58 -0.48 3.08
C GLY A 12 -2.18 -0.89 2.64
N ARG A 13 -1.84 -2.18 2.78
CA ARG A 13 -0.57 -2.74 2.31
C ARG A 13 -0.40 -2.59 0.80
N ARG A 14 -1.40 -3.06 0.04
CA ARG A 14 -1.35 -3.05 -1.42
C ARG A 14 -1.25 -1.63 -1.97
N GLU A 15 -1.98 -0.70 -1.38
CA GLU A 15 -1.96 0.70 -1.78
C GLU A 15 -0.60 1.35 -1.48
N ARG A 16 -0.01 1.12 -0.30
CA ARG A 16 1.33 1.62 0.02
C ARG A 16 2.36 1.15 -1.00
N LEU A 17 2.40 -0.15 -1.26
CA LEU A 17 3.34 -0.76 -2.22
C LEU A 17 3.15 -0.18 -3.63
N ARG A 18 1.91 -0.06 -4.09
CA ARG A 18 1.61 0.51 -5.41
C ARG A 18 2.14 1.93 -5.53
N GLN A 19 1.89 2.78 -4.53
CA GLN A 19 2.33 4.17 -4.57
C GLN A 19 3.86 4.29 -4.48
N GLU A 20 4.52 3.48 -3.65
CA GLU A 20 5.99 3.45 -3.57
C GLU A 20 6.64 3.06 -4.90
N VAL A 21 6.12 2.04 -5.57
CA VAL A 21 6.60 1.64 -6.90
C VAL A 21 6.39 2.77 -7.89
N LEU A 22 5.19 3.37 -7.95
CA LEU A 22 4.92 4.48 -8.87
C LEU A 22 5.82 5.69 -8.60
N HIS A 23 6.04 6.03 -7.33
CA HIS A 23 6.89 7.16 -6.96
C HIS A 23 8.33 6.97 -7.42
N ARG A 24 8.90 5.79 -7.16
CA ARG A 24 10.32 5.50 -7.41
C ARG A 24 10.62 5.15 -8.85
N GLU A 25 9.72 4.42 -9.51
CA GLU A 25 9.95 3.85 -10.84
C GLU A 25 9.28 4.62 -11.97
N ALA A 26 8.23 5.38 -11.68
CA ALA A 26 7.43 6.09 -12.68
C ALA A 26 7.34 7.61 -12.44
N GLY A 27 8.15 8.16 -11.54
CA GLY A 27 8.13 9.59 -11.21
C GLY A 27 6.82 10.07 -10.59
N GLY A 28 6.05 9.15 -10.00
CA GLY A 28 4.79 9.45 -9.34
C GLY A 28 4.95 10.33 -8.09
N PRO A 29 3.84 10.83 -7.52
CA PRO A 29 3.88 11.62 -6.30
C PRO A 29 4.36 10.79 -5.09
N PRO A 30 4.89 11.43 -4.03
CA PRO A 30 5.25 10.74 -2.81
C PRO A 30 4.09 9.95 -2.20
N PRO A 31 4.33 8.74 -1.68
CA PRO A 31 3.27 7.86 -1.19
C PRO A 31 2.59 8.43 0.05
N LYS A 32 1.27 8.62 -0.02
CA LYS A 32 0.42 9.14 1.06
C LYS A 32 -0.79 8.24 1.29
N PRO A 33 -1.10 7.94 2.56
CA PRO A 33 -2.28 7.14 2.87
C PRO A 33 -3.52 7.90 2.38
N MET A 34 -4.46 7.16 1.79
CA MET A 34 -5.78 7.70 1.50
C MET A 34 -6.45 8.09 2.83
N ASP A 35 -7.19 9.19 2.82
CA ASP A 35 -8.05 9.55 3.94
C ASP A 35 -9.21 8.55 4.01
N TYR A 36 -8.96 7.43 4.67
CA TYR A 36 -9.91 6.35 4.83
C TYR A 36 -10.83 6.68 6.02
N THR A 37 -11.71 7.65 5.82
CA THR A 37 -12.85 7.93 6.69
C THR A 37 -14.01 7.01 6.29
N GLY A 38 -13.85 5.71 6.50
CA GLY A 38 -14.97 4.78 6.44
C GLY A 38 -16.02 5.14 7.50
N HIS A 39 -17.29 4.87 7.21
CA HIS A 39 -18.44 5.21 8.05
C HIS A 39 -18.31 4.69 9.51
N ASP A 40 -17.49 3.65 9.69
CA ASP A 40 -17.09 3.08 10.97
C ASP A 40 -15.56 3.15 11.07
N GLY A 41 -15.02 4.03 11.94
CA GLY A 41 -13.58 4.33 12.05
C GLY A 41 -12.64 3.11 12.24
N THR A 42 -13.18 1.94 12.57
CA THR A 42 -12.48 0.66 12.66
C THR A 42 -11.81 0.25 11.34
N HIS A 43 -12.47 0.41 10.19
CA HIS A 43 -11.87 0.03 8.91
C HIS A 43 -10.68 0.93 8.53
N GLY A 44 -10.75 2.23 8.88
CA GLY A 44 -9.63 3.17 8.72
C GLY A 44 -8.43 2.80 9.58
N SER A 45 -8.66 2.37 10.82
CA SER A 45 -7.59 1.92 11.70
C SER A 45 -6.85 0.69 11.15
N TYR A 46 -7.57 -0.30 10.61
CA TYR A 46 -6.96 -1.49 10.01
C TYR A 46 -6.26 -1.18 8.68
N TYR A 47 -6.82 -0.29 7.88
CA TYR A 47 -6.14 0.26 6.69
C TYR A 47 -4.79 0.88 7.06
N MET A 48 -4.78 1.77 8.06
CA MET A 48 -3.55 2.44 8.50
C MET A 48 -2.52 1.46 9.07
N LYS A 49 -2.95 0.44 9.82
CA LYS A 49 -2.07 -0.66 10.26
C LYS A 49 -1.45 -1.39 9.07
N GLY A 50 -2.24 -1.67 8.05
CA GLY A 50 -1.75 -2.26 6.79
C GLY A 50 -0.73 -1.37 6.11
N TRP A 51 -1.05 -0.10 5.94
CA TRP A 51 -0.16 0.90 5.34
C TRP A 51 1.19 1.00 6.05
N GLN A 52 1.19 1.03 7.39
CA GLN A 52 2.39 1.15 8.22
C GLN A 52 3.19 -0.15 8.34
N SER A 53 2.59 -1.31 8.00
CA SER A 53 3.25 -2.62 8.07
C SER A 53 4.14 -2.95 6.87
N VAL A 54 4.25 -2.05 5.90
CA VAL A 54 5.07 -2.25 4.69
C VAL A 54 6.47 -1.71 4.94
N ASP A 55 7.45 -2.62 4.86
CA ASP A 55 8.86 -2.31 5.11
C ASP A 55 9.64 -2.04 3.81
N MET A 56 10.81 -1.41 3.95
CA MET A 56 11.69 -1.09 2.82
C MET A 56 12.11 -2.30 1.97
N PRO A 57 12.44 -3.48 2.52
CA PRO A 57 12.78 -4.65 1.71
C PRO A 57 11.63 -5.09 0.81
N GLU A 58 10.39 -5.05 1.31
CA GLU A 58 9.20 -5.39 0.52
C GLU A 58 9.00 -4.40 -0.62
N ILE A 59 9.20 -3.11 -0.35
CA ILE A 59 9.13 -2.07 -1.38
C ILE A 59 10.20 -2.30 -2.46
N ILE A 60 11.45 -2.57 -2.08
CA ILE A 60 12.55 -2.82 -3.02
C ILE A 60 12.24 -4.02 -3.91
N HIS A 61 11.76 -5.12 -3.33
CA HIS A 61 11.36 -6.31 -4.07
C HIS A 61 10.25 -5.99 -5.10
N HIS A 62 9.24 -5.21 -4.70
CA HIS A 62 8.17 -4.80 -5.60
C HIS A 62 8.65 -3.87 -6.73
N CYS A 63 9.60 -2.97 -6.45
CA CYS A 63 10.22 -2.13 -7.47
C CYS A 63 11.02 -2.97 -8.47
N GLN A 64 11.80 -3.95 -8.01
CA GLN A 64 12.52 -4.87 -8.89
C GLN A 64 11.58 -5.62 -9.83
N ARG A 65 10.49 -6.20 -9.29
CA ARG A 65 9.48 -6.89 -10.12
C ARG A 65 8.80 -5.95 -11.12
N TYR A 66 8.61 -4.68 -10.78
CA TYR A 66 8.08 -3.68 -11.70
C TYR A 66 9.05 -3.43 -12.86
N ARG A 67 10.34 -3.23 -12.57
CA ARG A 67 11.39 -3.09 -13.60
C ARG A 67 11.46 -4.28 -14.54
N GLU A 68 11.48 -5.49 -13.98
CA GLU A 68 11.48 -6.75 -14.75
C GLU A 68 10.28 -6.84 -15.70
N LYS A 69 9.08 -6.47 -15.22
CA LYS A 69 7.84 -6.54 -16.00
C LYS A 69 7.77 -5.47 -17.10
N HIS A 70 8.28 -4.28 -16.83
CA HIS A 70 8.18 -3.13 -17.73
C HIS A 70 9.43 -2.89 -18.58
N HIS A 71 10.49 -3.70 -18.39
CA HIS A 71 11.79 -3.57 -19.05
C HIS A 71 12.39 -2.16 -18.93
N VAL A 72 12.20 -1.54 -17.75
CA VAL A 72 12.74 -0.21 -17.40
C VAL A 72 13.99 -0.31 -16.55
#